data_AF-A0AA88E125-F1
#
_entry.id   AF-A0AA88E125-F1
#
_cell.length_a   1.000
_cell.length_b   1.000
_cell.length_c   1.000
_cell.angle_alpha   90.00
_cell.angle_beta   90.00
_cell.angle_gamma   90.00
#
_symmetry.space_group_name_H-M   'P 1'
#
loop_
_entity.id
_entity.type
_entity.pdbx_description
1 polymer ?
#
loop_
_entity_poly.entity_id
_entity_poly.type
_entity_poly.pdbx_seq_one_letter_code
_entity_poly.pdbx_strand_id
1 'polypeptide(L)'
;MAISVYLVIIIFYAFVVGVFAQLTPTFYHETCPNATSIVLGIVEEALQTDPRIAASLVRLHFHDCFVDGCDGSILLDNTDTITALENACLGIVSCVDILVITLEESVNLSGGPSWDVPLGRKDSLTTNITLANEAIPSPFVTRDQLKANFFNQGLNSTNLIVLSGK
;
A
#
# COMPACT_ATOMS: atom_id res chain seq x y z
N MET A 1 -37.07 4.06 28.16
CA MET A 1 -36.10 5.16 28.28
C MET A 1 -34.66 4.65 28.42
N ALA A 2 -34.35 3.80 29.41
CA ALA A 2 -32.99 3.28 29.61
C ALA A 2 -32.39 2.51 28.41
N ILE A 3 -33.19 1.70 27.71
CA ILE A 3 -32.73 0.90 26.54
C ILE A 3 -32.26 1.81 25.38
N SER A 4 -32.96 2.92 25.14
CA SER A 4 -32.60 3.89 24.09
C SER A 4 -31.31 4.63 24.44
N VAL A 5 -31.04 4.90 25.72
CA VAL A 5 -29.79 5.52 26.18
C VAL A 5 -28.61 4.57 26.00
N TYR A 6 -28.77 3.28 26.33
CA TYR A 6 -27.72 2.27 26.11
C TYR A 6 -27.37 2.10 24.62
N LEU A 7 -28.37 2.07 23.73
CA LEU A 7 -28.14 2.01 22.28
C LEU A 7 -27.36 3.22 21.77
N VAL A 8 -27.69 4.43 22.22
CA VAL A 8 -26.97 5.65 21.82
C VAL A 8 -25.53 5.64 22.33
N ILE A 9 -25.28 5.15 23.56
CA ILE A 9 -23.92 5.01 24.10
C ILE A 9 -23.11 3.98 23.31
N ILE A 10 -23.68 2.84 22.95
CA ILE A 10 -22.99 1.81 22.14
C ILE A 10 -22.67 2.35 20.74
N ILE A 11 -23.61 3.05 20.10
CA ILE A 11 -23.40 3.67 18.78
C ILE A 11 -22.33 4.75 18.86
N PHE A 12 -22.35 5.60 19.88
CA PHE A 12 -21.34 6.63 20.09
C PHE A 12 -19.96 6.02 20.38
N TYR A 13 -19.89 4.96 21.18
CA TYR A 13 -18.64 4.24 21.45
C TYR A 13 -18.10 3.54 20.19
N ALA A 14 -18.96 2.88 19.41
CA ALA A 14 -18.58 2.28 18.13
C ALA A 14 -18.12 3.33 17.12
N PHE A 15 -18.78 4.50 17.09
CA PHE A 15 -18.37 5.63 16.27
C PHE A 15 -16.99 6.14 16.68
N VAL A 16 -16.74 6.37 17.98
CA VAL A 16 -15.44 6.81 18.51
C VAL A 16 -14.33 5.80 18.20
N VAL A 17 -14.56 4.49 18.32
CA VAL A 17 -13.57 3.46 17.98
C VAL A 17 -13.31 3.41 16.47
N GLY A 18 -14.34 3.60 15.65
CA GLY A 18 -14.23 3.59 14.18
C GLY A 18 -13.36 4.72 13.59
N VAL A 19 -13.20 5.84 14.31
CA VAL A 19 -12.38 6.97 13.83
C VAL A 19 -10.86 6.68 13.90
N PHE A 20 -10.43 5.65 14.64
CA PHE A 20 -9.00 5.40 14.91
C PHE A 20 -8.42 4.13 14.27
N ALA A 21 -8.94 3.68 13.12
CA ALA A 21 -8.21 2.72 12.30
C ALA A 21 -7.04 3.42 11.58
N GLN A 22 -6.07 3.92 12.35
CA GLN A 22 -4.92 4.66 11.84
C GLN A 22 -3.76 3.71 11.60
N LEU A 23 -3.17 3.78 10.41
CA LEU A 23 -1.94 3.07 10.08
C LEU A 23 -0.80 3.56 10.99
N THR A 24 0.06 2.65 11.43
CA THR A 24 1.20 2.96 12.31
C THR A 24 2.46 2.20 11.87
N PRO A 25 3.65 2.81 11.93
CA PRO A 25 4.90 2.11 11.62
C PRO A 25 5.18 0.90 12.51
N THR A 26 4.60 0.87 13.72
CA THR A 26 4.84 -0.19 14.70
C THR A 26 3.79 -1.30 14.66
N PHE A 27 2.93 -1.37 13.63
CA PHE A 27 1.75 -2.25 13.61
C PHE A 27 2.11 -3.73 13.84
N TYR A 28 3.23 -4.20 13.27
CA TYR A 28 3.67 -5.59 13.37
C TYR A 28 4.76 -5.85 14.42
N HIS A 29 5.15 -4.86 15.25
CA HIS A 29 6.25 -5.03 16.20
C HIS A 29 6.08 -6.20 17.18
N GLU A 30 4.86 -6.51 17.60
CA GLU A 30 4.60 -7.61 18.54
C GLU A 30 4.28 -8.93 17.83
N THR A 31 3.76 -8.87 16.61
CA THR A 31 3.19 -10.04 15.91
C THR A 31 4.11 -10.61 14.83
N CYS A 32 4.82 -9.76 14.07
CA CYS A 32 5.91 -10.15 13.19
C CYS A 32 7.04 -9.09 13.23
N PRO A 33 7.88 -9.08 14.30
CA PRO A 33 8.90 -8.04 14.52
C PRO A 33 9.95 -7.94 13.40
N ASN A 34 10.17 -9.03 12.66
CA ASN A 34 11.15 -9.10 11.59
C ASN A 34 10.58 -8.82 10.19
N ALA A 35 9.30 -8.43 10.08
CA ALA A 35 8.62 -8.25 8.79
C ALA A 35 9.43 -7.37 7.82
N THR A 36 9.82 -6.17 8.24
CA THR A 36 10.61 -5.24 7.43
C THR A 36 11.95 -5.83 7.01
N SER A 37 12.71 -6.42 7.95
CA SER A 37 14.02 -7.01 7.64
C SER A 37 13.95 -8.19 6.67
N ILE A 38 12.87 -8.98 6.72
CA ILE A 38 12.67 -10.11 5.80
C ILE A 38 12.35 -9.57 4.40
N VAL A 39 11.44 -8.59 4.30
CA VAL A 39 11.12 -7.96 3.01
C VAL A 39 12.37 -7.31 2.40
N LEU A 40 13.16 -6.60 3.20
CA LEU A 40 14.44 -6.04 2.76
C LEU A 40 15.34 -7.12 2.14
N GLY A 41 15.55 -8.25 2.82
CA GLY A 41 16.38 -9.34 2.29
C GLY A 41 15.86 -9.91 0.96
N ILE A 42 14.54 -10.04 0.81
CA ILE A 42 13.90 -10.49 -0.44
C ILE A 42 14.14 -9.47 -1.58
N VAL A 43 14.01 -8.18 -1.29
CA VAL A 43 14.23 -7.12 -2.29
C VAL A 43 15.70 -7.05 -2.70
N GLU A 44 16.64 -7.20 -1.75
CA GLU A 44 18.07 -7.27 -2.03
C GLU A 44 18.41 -8.45 -2.95
N GLU A 45 17.86 -9.64 -2.69
CA GLU A 45 18.04 -10.81 -3.53
C GLU A 45 17.46 -10.61 -4.93
N ALA A 46 16.25 -10.05 -5.02
CA ALA A 46 15.60 -9.76 -6.30
C ALA A 46 16.41 -8.74 -7.12
N LEU A 47 17.00 -7.73 -6.48
CA LEU A 47 17.83 -6.71 -7.12
C LEU A 47 19.13 -7.28 -7.71
N GLN A 48 19.71 -8.32 -7.09
CA GLN A 48 20.87 -9.01 -7.65
C GLN A 48 20.53 -9.73 -8.96
N THR A 49 19.29 -10.17 -9.10
CA THR A 49 18.81 -10.89 -10.28
C THR A 49 18.36 -9.93 -11.39
N ASP A 50 17.60 -8.89 -11.04
CA ASP A 50 17.15 -7.85 -11.96
C ASP A 50 17.26 -6.46 -11.32
N PRO A 51 18.21 -5.61 -11.74
CA PRO A 51 18.36 -4.26 -11.19
C PRO A 51 17.14 -3.36 -11.47
N ARG A 52 16.24 -3.75 -12.38
CA ARG A 52 15.00 -3.00 -12.69
C ARG A 52 13.87 -3.30 -11.73
N ILE A 53 14.01 -4.32 -10.88
CA ILE A 53 12.92 -4.78 -10.01
C ILE A 53 12.44 -3.69 -9.06
N ALA A 54 13.35 -2.86 -8.51
CA ALA A 54 12.98 -1.74 -7.64
C ALA A 54 12.01 -0.77 -8.34
N ALA A 55 12.30 -0.38 -9.59
CA ALA A 55 11.41 0.48 -10.36
C ALA A 55 10.06 -0.19 -10.67
N SER A 56 10.08 -1.50 -10.97
CA SER A 56 8.88 -2.30 -11.19
C SER A 56 8.00 -2.36 -9.93
N LEU A 57 8.59 -2.51 -8.75
CA LEU A 57 7.89 -2.57 -7.46
C LEU A 57 7.31 -1.21 -7.07
N VAL A 58 8.06 -0.12 -7.28
CA VAL A 58 7.53 1.25 -7.12
C VAL A 58 6.31 1.47 -8.00
N ARG A 59 6.39 1.03 -9.26
CA ARG A 59 5.27 1.12 -10.20
C ARG A 59 4.09 0.24 -9.77
N LEU A 60 4.34 -0.96 -9.26
CA LEU A 60 3.29 -1.87 -8.79
C LEU A 60 2.51 -1.26 -7.63
N HIS A 61 3.20 -0.66 -6.66
CA HIS A 61 2.56 0.09 -5.57
C HIS A 61 1.73 1.27 -6.07
N PHE A 62 2.25 2.05 -7.03
CA PHE A 62 1.47 3.12 -7.66
C PHE A 62 0.19 2.57 -8.31
N HIS A 63 0.28 1.47 -9.04
CA HIS A 63 -0.85 0.85 -9.71
C HIS A 63 -1.90 0.28 -8.74
N ASP A 64 -1.47 -0.28 -7.60
CA ASP A 64 -2.38 -0.72 -6.52
C ASP A 64 -3.14 0.49 -5.96
N CYS A 65 -2.41 1.48 -5.45
CA CYS A 65 -3.03 2.63 -4.79
C CYS A 65 -3.89 3.52 -5.69
N PHE A 66 -3.70 3.51 -7.01
CA PHE A 66 -4.52 4.28 -7.95
C PHE A 66 -5.87 3.62 -8.26
N VAL A 67 -6.08 2.36 -7.89
CA VAL A 67 -7.27 1.57 -8.22
C VAL A 67 -7.91 1.06 -6.93
N ASP A 68 -9.03 1.64 -6.53
CA ASP A 68 -9.74 1.31 -5.27
C ASP A 68 -8.91 1.46 -3.97
N GLY A 69 -7.72 2.07 -4.06
CA GLY A 69 -6.85 2.39 -2.94
C GLY A 69 -5.75 1.35 -2.73
N CYS A 70 -4.90 1.57 -1.73
CA CYS A 70 -3.83 0.63 -1.41
C CYS A 70 -4.43 -0.55 -0.64
N ASP A 71 -4.92 -1.55 -1.36
CA ASP A 71 -5.60 -2.72 -0.80
C ASP A 71 -5.02 -4.05 -1.30
N GLY A 72 -3.96 -4.04 -2.10
CA GLY A 72 -3.31 -5.26 -2.59
C GLY A 72 -4.14 -6.01 -3.62
N SER A 73 -5.23 -5.43 -4.14
CA SER A 73 -6.09 -6.08 -5.15
C SER A 73 -5.31 -6.48 -6.40
N ILE A 74 -4.24 -5.77 -6.76
CA ILE A 74 -3.39 -6.13 -7.90
C ILE A 74 -2.64 -7.46 -7.71
N LEU A 75 -2.53 -7.95 -6.47
CA LEU A 75 -1.76 -9.14 -6.09
C LEU A 75 -2.63 -10.40 -5.92
N LEU A 76 -3.92 -10.34 -6.24
CA LEU A 76 -4.85 -11.45 -6.02
C LEU A 76 -4.52 -12.74 -6.80
N ASP A 77 -3.67 -12.65 -7.84
CA ASP A 77 -3.03 -13.81 -8.45
C ASP A 77 -1.72 -14.11 -7.70
N ASN A 78 -1.78 -15.07 -6.75
CA ASN A 78 -0.67 -15.47 -5.87
C ASN A 78 0.69 -15.54 -6.60
N THR A 79 1.65 -14.71 -6.18
CA THR A 79 3.04 -14.75 -6.67
C THR A 79 3.95 -15.50 -5.69
N ASP A 80 5.02 -16.11 -6.22
CA ASP A 80 5.99 -16.87 -5.42
C ASP A 80 6.61 -16.03 -4.27
N THR A 81 6.78 -14.73 -4.48
CA THR A 81 7.35 -13.79 -3.50
C THR A 81 6.45 -13.56 -2.29
N ILE A 82 5.13 -13.44 -2.51
CA ILE A 82 4.14 -13.28 -1.42
C ILE A 82 4.10 -14.54 -0.57
N THR A 83 4.18 -15.70 -1.22
CA THR A 83 4.20 -17.01 -0.55
C THR A 83 5.42 -17.16 0.38
N ALA A 84 6.59 -16.63 -0.01
CA ALA A 84 7.79 -16.66 0.84
C ALA A 84 7.60 -15.87 2.14
N LEU A 85 6.95 -14.70 2.08
CA LEU A 85 6.69 -13.91 3.29
C LEU A 85 5.55 -14.47 4.13
N GLU A 86 4.50 -14.99 3.50
CA GLU A 86 3.40 -15.68 4.20
C GLU A 86 3.93 -16.83 5.07
N ASN A 87 4.95 -17.56 4.60
CA ASN A 87 5.60 -18.61 5.37
C ASN A 87 6.43 -18.09 6.55
N ALA A 88 7.06 -16.93 6.41
CA ALA A 88 7.91 -16.35 7.45
C ALA A 88 7.09 -15.65 8.56
N CYS A 89 5.92 -15.09 8.22
CA CYS A 89 5.02 -14.43 9.15
C CYS A 89 3.65 -15.13 9.30
N LEU A 90 3.49 -16.40 8.93
CA LEU A 90 2.25 -17.20 9.06
C LEU A 90 0.96 -16.51 8.55
N GLY A 91 1.06 -15.70 7.48
CA GLY A 91 -0.07 -14.91 6.96
C GLY A 91 -0.55 -13.78 7.88
N ILE A 92 0.29 -13.30 8.82
CA ILE A 92 -0.01 -12.16 9.71
C ILE A 92 0.09 -10.82 8.96
N VAL A 93 1.08 -10.69 8.08
CA VAL A 93 1.33 -9.47 7.30
C VAL A 93 0.48 -9.52 6.04
N SER A 94 -0.28 -8.45 5.78
CA SER A 94 -1.13 -8.35 4.59
C SER A 94 -0.30 -8.12 3.33
N CYS A 95 -0.70 -8.70 2.21
CA CYS A 95 -0.04 -8.56 0.91
C CYS A 95 0.21 -7.09 0.54
N VAL A 96 -0.76 -6.23 0.82
CA VAL A 96 -0.63 -4.80 0.59
C VAL A 96 0.46 -4.15 1.44
N ASP A 97 0.61 -4.50 2.72
CA ASP A 97 1.68 -3.95 3.55
C ASP A 97 3.04 -4.50 3.13
N ILE A 98 3.11 -5.74 2.62
CA ILE A 98 4.32 -6.26 1.95
C ILE A 98 4.71 -5.35 0.79
N LEU A 99 3.75 -5.00 -0.07
CA LEU A 99 3.98 -4.13 -1.22
C LEU A 99 4.45 -2.74 -0.79
N VAL A 100 3.90 -2.18 0.30
CA VAL A 100 4.31 -0.86 0.80
C VAL A 100 5.71 -0.88 1.44
N ILE A 101 6.05 -1.92 2.21
CA ILE A 101 7.42 -2.09 2.74
C ILE A 101 8.39 -2.24 1.57
N THR A 102 8.03 -3.09 0.60
CA THR A 102 8.84 -3.35 -0.59
C THR A 102 9.12 -2.08 -1.40
N LEU A 103 8.14 -1.17 -1.51
CA LEU A 103 8.31 0.14 -2.14
C LEU A 103 9.41 0.94 -1.44
N GLU A 104 9.33 1.07 -0.12
CA GLU A 104 10.27 1.87 0.65
C GLU A 104 11.68 1.31 0.54
N GLU A 105 11.84 -0.01 0.71
CA GLU A 105 13.14 -0.67 0.59
C GLU A 105 13.69 -0.56 -0.84
N SER A 106 12.84 -0.64 -1.86
CA SER A 106 13.24 -0.44 -3.26
C SER A 106 13.78 0.97 -3.50
N VAL A 107 13.18 2.00 -2.89
CA VAL A 107 13.64 3.39 -3.00
C VAL A 107 14.93 3.59 -2.21
N ASN A 108 14.99 3.09 -0.97
CA ASN A 108 16.16 3.16 -0.10
C ASN A 108 17.38 2.50 -0.74
N LEU A 109 17.25 1.26 -1.23
CA LEU A 109 18.32 0.52 -1.92
C LEU A 109 18.75 1.16 -3.24
N SER A 110 17.86 1.94 -3.88
CA SER A 110 18.20 2.73 -5.08
C SER A 110 18.91 4.05 -4.76
N GLY A 111 19.25 4.31 -3.49
CA GLY A 111 19.89 5.55 -3.04
C GLY A 111 18.91 6.71 -2.80
N GLY A 112 17.61 6.41 -2.74
CA GLY A 112 16.57 7.37 -2.40
C GLY A 112 16.46 7.63 -0.90
N PRO A 113 15.48 8.44 -0.48
CA PRO A 113 15.20 8.64 0.95
C PRO A 113 14.60 7.37 1.56
N SER A 114 14.80 7.21 2.87
CA SER A 114 14.08 6.23 3.70
C SER A 114 13.06 6.96 4.58
N TRP A 115 11.96 6.28 4.90
CA TRP A 115 10.91 6.81 5.76
C TRP A 115 10.19 5.70 6.53
N ASP A 116 9.60 6.06 7.68
CA ASP A 116 8.77 5.14 8.44
C ASP A 116 7.49 4.83 7.64
N VAL A 117 7.31 3.57 7.24
CA VAL A 117 6.14 3.11 6.50
C VAL A 117 4.97 2.90 7.48
N PRO A 118 3.83 3.60 7.35
CA PRO A 118 2.65 3.29 8.14
C PRO A 118 2.04 1.95 7.68
N LEU A 119 1.82 1.02 8.61
CA LEU A 119 1.34 -0.35 8.36
C LEU A 119 0.00 -0.61 9.06
N GLY A 120 -0.66 -1.71 8.72
CA GLY A 120 -1.98 -2.12 9.19
C GLY A 120 -3.06 -2.12 8.11
N ARG A 121 -2.69 -2.08 6.82
CA ARG A 121 -3.65 -2.20 5.71
C ARG A 121 -4.15 -3.63 5.61
N LYS A 122 -5.32 -3.81 5.00
CA LYS A 122 -5.95 -5.13 4.80
C LYS A 122 -6.07 -5.42 3.32
N ASP A 123 -5.89 -6.69 2.98
CA ASP A 123 -6.00 -7.15 1.61
C ASP A 123 -7.45 -7.13 1.13
N SER A 124 -7.62 -6.70 -0.12
CA SER A 124 -8.86 -6.80 -0.87
C SER A 124 -9.20 -8.26 -1.14
N LEU A 125 -10.48 -8.54 -1.35
CA LEU A 125 -10.95 -9.84 -1.82
C LEU A 125 -11.38 -9.80 -3.29
N THR A 126 -11.25 -8.64 -3.94
CA THR A 126 -11.76 -8.39 -5.28
C THR A 126 -10.82 -7.47 -6.05
N THR A 127 -10.74 -7.67 -7.37
CA THR A 127 -10.07 -6.74 -8.30
C THR A 127 -11.09 -5.85 -9.00
N ASN A 128 -10.72 -4.62 -9.36
CA ASN A 128 -11.54 -3.75 -10.19
C ASN A 128 -10.84 -3.34 -11.50
N ILE A 129 -10.94 -4.22 -12.49
CA ILE A 129 -10.30 -4.03 -13.80
C ILE A 129 -10.91 -2.84 -14.56
N THR A 130 -12.21 -2.59 -14.40
CA THR A 130 -12.88 -1.45 -15.04
C THR A 130 -12.27 -0.15 -14.53
N LEU A 131 -12.17 0.03 -13.21
CA LEU A 131 -11.54 1.20 -12.63
C LEU A 131 -10.05 1.28 -12.99
N ALA A 132 -9.33 0.15 -13.05
CA ALA A 132 -7.93 0.16 -13.48
C ALA A 132 -7.74 0.78 -14.87
N ASN A 133 -8.59 0.42 -15.84
CA ASN A 133 -8.54 0.96 -17.19
C ASN A 133 -8.91 2.45 -17.28
N GLU A 134 -9.63 2.97 -16.28
CA GLU A 134 -10.11 4.36 -16.24
C GLU A 134 -9.22 5.28 -15.40
N ALA A 135 -8.75 4.80 -14.24
CA ALA A 135 -8.03 5.59 -13.25
C ALA A 135 -6.53 5.71 -13.54
N ILE A 136 -5.91 4.67 -14.11
CA ILE A 136 -4.47 4.67 -14.39
C ILE A 136 -4.21 5.60 -15.59
N PRO A 137 -3.41 6.67 -15.43
CA PRO A 137 -3.14 7.60 -16.52
C PRO A 137 -2.33 6.94 -17.64
N SER A 138 -2.85 7.03 -18.87
CA SER A 138 -2.09 6.70 -20.09
C SER A 138 -0.88 7.65 -20.25
N PRO A 139 0.27 7.19 -20.78
CA PRO A 139 1.42 8.05 -21.02
C PRO A 139 1.17 9.18 -22.04
N PHE A 140 0.05 9.13 -22.76
CA PHE A 140 -0.32 10.12 -23.78
C PHE A 140 -1.39 11.10 -23.32
N VAL A 141 -1.82 11.07 -22.05
CA VAL A 141 -2.77 12.07 -21.53
C VAL A 141 -2.13 13.46 -21.48
N THR A 142 -2.96 14.49 -21.61
CA THR A 142 -2.51 15.87 -21.43
C THR A 142 -2.15 16.12 -19.96
N ARG A 143 -1.31 17.13 -19.71
CA ARG A 143 -0.95 17.55 -18.35
C ARG A 143 -2.17 17.86 -17.47
N ASP A 144 -3.19 18.48 -18.05
CA ASP A 144 -4.36 18.91 -17.27
C ASP A 144 -5.25 17.71 -16.90
N GLN A 145 -5.33 16.70 -17.77
CA GLN A 145 -5.92 15.39 -17.44
C GLN A 145 -5.11 14.65 -16.38
N LEU A 146 -3.77 14.65 -16.49
CA LEU A 146 -2.90 14.02 -15.49
C LEU A 146 -3.07 14.65 -14.11
N LYS A 147 -3.17 15.99 -14.04
CA LYS A 147 -3.51 16.70 -12.81
C LYS A 147 -4.86 16.26 -12.26
N ALA A 148 -5.90 16.18 -13.10
CA ALA A 148 -7.23 15.75 -12.68
C ALA A 148 -7.21 14.33 -12.09
N ASN A 149 -6.47 13.40 -12.71
CA ASN A 149 -6.33 12.04 -12.20
C ASN A 149 -5.70 12.01 -10.80
N PHE A 150 -4.62 12.76 -10.58
CA PHE A 150 -3.99 12.86 -9.26
C PHE A 150 -4.93 13.51 -8.22
N PHE A 151 -5.66 14.56 -8.61
CA PHE A 151 -6.64 15.20 -7.72
C PHE A 151 -7.77 14.24 -7.31
N ASN A 152 -8.20 13.35 -8.20
CA ASN A 152 -9.20 12.31 -7.87
C ASN A 152 -8.67 11.30 -6.83
N GLN A 153 -7.35 11.15 -6.73
CA GLN A 153 -6.68 10.35 -5.70
C GLN A 153 -6.35 11.16 -4.43
N GLY A 154 -6.84 12.41 -4.32
CA GLY A 154 -6.53 13.30 -3.20
C GLY A 154 -5.10 13.88 -3.24
N LEU A 155 -4.39 13.73 -4.35
CA LEU A 155 -3.02 14.21 -4.54
C LEU A 155 -3.01 15.57 -5.24
N ASN A 156 -2.10 16.44 -4.83
CA ASN A 156 -1.96 17.77 -5.43
C ASN A 156 -0.89 17.82 -6.52
N SER A 157 -0.74 18.98 -7.16
CA SER A 157 0.26 19.19 -8.22
C SER A 157 1.71 18.99 -7.76
N THR A 158 2.03 19.24 -6.49
CA THR A 158 3.35 18.99 -5.92
C THR A 158 3.62 17.49 -5.86
N ASN A 159 2.63 16.70 -5.40
CA ASN A 159 2.74 15.25 -5.40
C ASN A 159 2.92 14.70 -6.82
N LEU A 160 2.19 15.23 -7.81
CA LEU A 160 2.38 14.85 -9.21
C LEU A 160 3.83 15.04 -9.67
N ILE A 161 4.43 16.20 -9.39
CA ILE A 161 5.81 16.50 -9.83
C ILE A 161 6.81 15.55 -9.16
N VAL A 162 6.69 15.39 -7.83
CA VAL A 162 7.59 14.54 -7.04
C VAL A 162 7.48 13.07 -7.46
N LEU A 163 6.25 12.56 -7.60
CA LEU A 163 6.00 11.16 -7.99
C LEU A 163 6.32 10.88 -9.47
N SER A 164 6.52 11.91 -10.29
CA SER A 164 7.02 11.77 -11.67
C SER A 164 8.55 11.64 -11.74
N GLY A 165 9.26 11.68 -10.60
CA GLY A 165 10.71 11.42 -10.52
C GLY A 165 11.58 12.49 -11.17
N LYS A 166 11.21 13.77 -11.05
CA LYS A 166 11.98 14.91 -11.55
C LYS A 166 12.79 15.61 -10.47
#